data_AF-I1KCX1-F1
#
_entry.id   AF-I1KCX1-F1
#
_cell.length_a   1.000
_cell.length_b   1.000
_cell.length_c   1.000
_cell.angle_alpha   90.00
_cell.angle_beta   90.00
_cell.angle_gamma   90.00
#
_symmetry.space_group_name_H-M   'P 1'
#
loop_
_entity.id
_entity.type
_entity.pdbx_description
1 polymer ?
#
loop_
_entity_poly.entity_id
_entity_poly.type
_entity_poly.pdbx_seq_one_letter_code
_entity_poly.pdbx_strand_id
1 'polypeptide(L)'
;MNALDRYERFVVPEGTKNNYLFSQSSILLFSLVSYERDTKIINAASFTIEREEHTIDNILRMQLHRDPNVLFVGYKLPHPLQYKIIVREQVEQVQMVYVNIVPC
;
A
#
# COMPACT_ATOMS: atom_id res chain seq x y z
N MET A 1 -1.48 12.81 29.72
CA MET A 1 -0.43 12.44 28.75
C MET A 1 -1.12 12.16 27.43
N ASN A 2 -0.72 12.79 26.32
CA ASN A 2 -1.38 12.66 24.99
C ASN A 2 -0.63 11.68 24.07
N ALA A 3 0.10 10.72 24.63
CA ALA A 3 0.82 9.73 23.85
C ALA A 3 -0.18 8.73 23.27
N LEU A 4 -0.05 8.42 21.98
CA LEU A 4 -0.81 7.36 21.33
C LEU A 4 -0.43 6.01 21.93
N ASP A 5 -1.40 5.11 22.03
CA ASP A 5 -1.13 3.79 22.53
C ASP A 5 -0.29 2.98 21.54
N ARG A 6 0.67 2.20 22.07
CA ARG A 6 1.64 1.46 21.25
C ARG A 6 0.98 0.51 20.24
N TYR A 7 -0.17 -0.06 20.57
CA TYR A 7 -0.87 -1.02 19.72
C TYR A 7 -1.44 -0.35 18.46
N GLU A 8 -1.69 0.96 18.48
CA GLU A 8 -2.19 1.70 17.32
C GLU A 8 -1.22 1.67 16.14
N ARG A 9 0.03 1.24 16.34
CA ARG A 9 0.99 1.02 15.25
C ARG A 9 0.59 -0.10 14.30
N PHE A 10 -0.03 -1.13 14.85
CA PHE A 10 -0.26 -2.40 14.15
C PHE A 10 -1.75 -2.73 14.02
N VAL A 11 -2.58 -2.10 14.86
CA VAL A 11 -4.03 -2.35 14.88
C VAL A 11 -4.76 -1.27 14.07
N VAL A 12 -5.50 -1.70 13.07
CA VAL A 12 -6.39 -0.84 12.29
C VAL A 12 -7.59 -0.48 13.17
N PRO A 13 -7.96 0.82 13.26
CA PRO A 13 -9.15 1.20 14.01
C PRO A 13 -10.41 0.69 13.29
N GLU A 14 -11.34 0.14 14.08
CA GLU A 14 -12.65 -0.29 13.60
C GLU A 14 -13.39 0.92 13.00
N GLY A 15 -13.63 0.89 11.68
CA GLY A 15 -14.28 2.00 10.95
C GLY A 15 -13.46 2.61 9.82
N THR A 16 -12.21 2.19 9.62
CA THR A 16 -11.46 2.52 8.40
C THR A 16 -12.18 1.90 7.20
N LYS A 17 -12.71 2.74 6.30
CA LYS A 17 -13.59 2.31 5.20
C LYS A 17 -12.84 1.39 4.23
N ASN A 18 -13.20 0.12 4.28
CA ASN A 18 -12.74 -0.93 3.36
C ASN A 18 -13.28 -0.65 1.95
N ASN A 19 -12.44 -0.13 1.06
CA ASN A 19 -12.76 -0.13 -0.37
C ASN A 19 -12.31 -1.48 -0.94
N TYR A 20 -13.26 -2.41 -0.96
CA TYR A 20 -13.14 -3.79 -1.42
C TYR A 20 -12.51 -3.91 -2.82
N LEU A 21 -11.42 -4.67 -2.92
CA LEU A 21 -11.13 -5.53 -4.06
C LEU A 21 -10.76 -6.91 -3.48
N PHE A 22 -11.34 -7.96 -4.05
CA PHE A 22 -11.22 -9.38 -3.70
C PHE A 22 -12.14 -9.90 -2.60
N SER A 23 -13.41 -10.14 -2.99
CA SER A 23 -14.17 -11.26 -2.45
C SER A 23 -13.55 -12.54 -3.03
N GLN A 24 -12.93 -13.37 -2.19
CA GLN A 24 -13.17 -14.81 -2.01
C GLN A 24 -12.13 -15.34 -1.00
N SER A 25 -12.60 -15.64 0.22
CA SER A 25 -12.05 -16.66 1.14
C SER A 25 -10.52 -16.83 1.22
N SER A 26 -9.83 -15.95 1.98
CA SER A 26 -8.77 -16.34 2.93
C SER A 26 -8.23 -15.11 3.67
N ILE A 27 -8.34 -15.13 5.01
CA ILE A 27 -7.44 -14.48 5.99
C ILE A 27 -7.43 -12.93 6.06
N LEU A 28 -7.47 -12.45 7.30
CA LEU A 28 -7.56 -11.08 7.84
C LEU A 28 -6.50 -10.05 7.36
N LEU A 29 -5.73 -10.34 6.30
CA LEU A 29 -4.62 -9.47 5.85
C LEU A 29 -5.04 -8.37 4.86
N PHE A 30 -6.24 -8.43 4.27
CA PHE A 30 -6.61 -7.54 3.16
C PHE A 30 -7.32 -6.23 3.56
N SER A 31 -7.50 -5.96 4.85
CA SER A 31 -8.17 -4.73 5.34
C SER A 31 -7.25 -3.50 5.44
N LEU A 32 -5.94 -3.67 5.20
CA LEU A 32 -4.94 -2.61 5.39
C LEU A 32 -4.79 -1.67 4.20
N VAL A 33 -5.26 -2.07 3.00
CA VAL A 33 -4.91 -1.39 1.75
C VAL A 33 -6.13 -0.72 1.11
N SER A 34 -6.02 0.58 0.84
CA SER A 34 -6.97 1.33 0.01
C SER A 34 -6.37 1.63 -1.36
N TYR A 35 -7.18 1.52 -2.41
CA TYR A 35 -6.79 1.79 -3.78
C TYR A 35 -7.48 3.04 -4.32
N GLU A 36 -6.72 3.95 -4.92
CA GLU A 36 -7.21 5.15 -5.59
C GLU A 36 -6.54 5.28 -6.96
N ARG A 37 -7.34 5.42 -8.03
CA ARG A 37 -6.79 5.71 -9.36
C ARG A 37 -6.51 7.19 -9.50
N ASP A 38 -5.31 7.53 -9.96
CA ASP A 38 -4.96 8.91 -10.24
C ASP A 38 -5.68 9.38 -11.51
N THR A 39 -6.40 10.50 -11.43
CA THR A 39 -7.14 11.07 -12.56
C THR A 39 -6.28 12.00 -13.44
N LYS A 40 -5.11 12.39 -12.94
CA LYS A 40 -4.22 13.37 -13.60
C LYS A 40 -3.20 12.73 -14.54
N ILE A 41 -2.81 11.49 -14.27
CA ILE A 41 -1.76 10.77 -14.99
C ILE A 41 -2.37 9.49 -15.53
N ILE A 42 -2.15 9.22 -16.82
CA ILE A 42 -2.63 8.00 -17.47
C ILE A 42 -1.89 6.81 -16.85
N ASN A 43 -2.63 5.74 -16.52
CA ASN A 43 -2.10 4.49 -15.97
C ASN A 43 -1.33 4.65 -14.65
N ALA A 44 -1.74 5.63 -13.83
CA ALA A 44 -1.21 5.82 -12.49
C ALA A 44 -2.25 5.45 -11.43
N ALA A 45 -1.78 4.85 -10.34
CA ALA A 45 -2.59 4.58 -9.17
C ALA A 45 -1.81 4.81 -7.88
N SER A 46 -2.55 5.15 -6.84
CA SER A 46 -2.07 5.35 -5.49
C SER A 46 -2.65 4.25 -4.58
N PHE A 47 -1.78 3.48 -3.95
CA PHE A 47 -2.15 2.52 -2.90
C PHE A 47 -1.82 3.13 -1.55
N THR A 48 -2.78 3.08 -0.63
CA THR A 48 -2.58 3.49 0.76
C THR A 48 -2.54 2.26 1.61
N ILE A 49 -1.45 2.03 2.33
CA ILE A 49 -1.30 0.92 3.25
C ILE A 49 -1.29 1.49 4.67
N GLU A 50 -2.32 1.17 5.44
CA GLU A 50 -2.43 1.55 6.84
C GLU A 50 -1.57 0.61 7.69
N ARG A 51 -1.09 1.13 8.83
CA ARG A 51 -0.34 0.40 9.87
C ARG A 51 0.95 -0.28 9.40
N GLU A 52 1.55 0.25 8.34
CA GLU A 52 2.83 -0.22 7.82
C GLU A 52 3.89 0.88 7.81
N GLU A 53 5.16 0.45 7.79
CA GLU A 53 6.34 1.31 7.78
C GLU A 53 7.29 0.98 6.61
N HIS A 54 8.43 1.68 6.55
CA HIS A 54 9.43 1.58 5.48
C HIS A 54 9.86 0.15 5.11
N THR A 55 9.73 -0.80 6.04
CA THR A 55 10.11 -2.20 5.81
C THR A 55 9.34 -2.83 4.66
N ILE A 56 8.00 -2.81 4.69
CA ILE A 56 7.18 -3.43 3.63
C ILE A 56 7.29 -2.62 2.34
N ASP A 57 7.25 -1.29 2.46
CA ASP A 57 7.25 -0.46 1.27
C ASP A 57 8.56 -0.57 0.48
N ASN A 58 9.72 -0.57 1.15
CA ASN A 58 10.98 -0.74 0.46
C ASN A 58 11.04 -2.08 -0.29
N ILE A 59 10.48 -3.15 0.29
CA ILE A 59 10.36 -4.46 -0.39
C ILE A 59 9.47 -4.31 -1.61
N LEU A 60 8.29 -3.71 -1.47
CA LEU A 60 7.33 -3.50 -2.55
C LEU A 60 7.93 -2.68 -3.70
N ARG A 61 8.59 -1.55 -3.38
CA ARG A 61 9.31 -0.72 -4.33
C ARG A 61 10.34 -1.53 -5.11
N MET A 62 11.14 -2.34 -4.42
CA MET A 62 12.15 -3.18 -5.07
C MET A 62 11.53 -4.25 -5.97
N GLN A 63 10.40 -4.87 -5.57
CA GLN A 63 9.72 -5.85 -6.40
C GLN A 63 9.12 -5.21 -7.65
N LEU A 64 8.41 -4.08 -7.51
CA LEU A 64 7.79 -3.40 -8.64
C LEU A 64 8.83 -2.83 -9.63
N HIS A 65 10.01 -2.40 -9.16
CA HIS A 65 11.09 -1.97 -10.06
C HIS A 65 11.72 -3.12 -10.86
N ARG A 66 11.46 -4.39 -10.50
CA ARG A 66 11.92 -5.54 -11.31
C ARG A 66 11.04 -5.76 -12.53
N ASP A 67 9.80 -5.26 -12.50
CA ASP A 67 8.87 -5.41 -13.61
C ASP A 67 9.14 -4.34 -14.68
N PRO A 68 9.44 -4.75 -15.94
CA PRO A 68 9.79 -3.80 -17.00
C PRO A 68 8.63 -2.91 -17.46
N ASN A 69 7.40 -3.27 -17.11
CA ASN A 69 6.19 -2.51 -17.45
C ASN A 69 5.97 -1.30 -16.53
N VAL A 70 6.74 -1.20 -15.45
CA VAL A 70 6.59 -0.17 -14.43
C VAL A 70 7.49 1.01 -14.78
N LEU A 71 6.87 2.17 -15.05
CA LEU A 71 7.58 3.39 -15.42
C LEU A 71 8.11 4.14 -14.19
N PHE A 72 7.32 4.13 -13.12
CA PHE A 72 7.66 4.83 -11.89
C PHE A 72 7.00 4.16 -10.69
N VAL A 73 7.79 3.89 -9.66
CA VAL A 73 7.26 3.62 -8.32
C VAL A 73 7.88 4.55 -7.32
N GLY A 74 7.01 5.13 -6.50
CA GLY A 74 7.39 5.96 -5.37
C GLY A 74 6.56 5.61 -4.15
N TYR A 75 7.10 5.90 -2.98
CA TYR A 75 6.31 5.90 -1.76
C TYR A 75 6.59 7.13 -0.95
N LYS A 76 5.65 7.46 -0.07
CA LYS A 76 5.81 8.51 0.92
C LYS A 76 5.21 8.08 2.24
N LEU A 77 5.96 8.36 3.31
CA LEU A 77 5.43 8.42 4.66
C LEU A 77 5.04 9.89 4.93
N PRO A 78 3.75 10.23 5.04
CA PRO A 78 3.31 11.61 5.18
C PRO A 78 3.79 12.24 6.49
N HIS A 79 3.86 11.45 7.57
CA HIS A 79 4.35 11.91 8.86
C HIS A 79 4.86 10.71 9.71
N PRO A 80 5.98 10.84 10.47
CA PRO A 80 6.51 9.75 11.29
C PRO A 80 5.57 9.22 12.39
N LEU A 81 4.62 10.05 12.84
CA LEU A 81 3.60 9.65 13.83
C LEU A 81 2.34 9.05 13.19
N GLN A 82 2.28 8.97 11.87
CA GLN A 82 1.18 8.34 11.14
C GLN A 82 1.68 7.04 10.51
N TYR A 83 1.22 5.92 11.05
CA TYR A 83 1.50 4.59 10.52
C TYR A 83 0.63 4.34 9.30
N LYS A 84 0.97 5.01 8.19
CA LYS A 84 0.28 4.94 6.90
C LYS A 84 1.26 5.31 5.81
N ILE A 85 1.38 4.46 4.80
CA ILE A 85 2.22 4.72 3.64
C ILE A 85 1.34 4.91 2.42
N ILE A 86 1.77 5.81 1.54
CA ILE A 86 1.13 6.00 0.24
C ILE A 86 2.14 5.60 -0.83
N VAL A 87 1.88 4.49 -1.49
CA VAL A 87 2.60 3.98 -2.65
C VAL A 87 1.96 4.55 -3.90
N ARG A 88 2.77 4.99 -4.84
CA ARG A 88 2.35 5.48 -6.14
C ARG A 88 3.06 4.69 -7.21
N GLU A 89 2.29 4.17 -8.13
CA GLU A 89 2.78 3.39 -9.25
C GLU A 89 2.24 3.98 -10.55
N GLN A 90 3.09 4.01 -11.56
CA GLN A 90 2.73 4.31 -12.93
C GLN A 90 3.26 3.19 -13.83
N VAL A 91 2.36 2.64 -14.63
CA VAL A 91 2.67 1.56 -15.58
C VAL A 91 2.49 2.05 -17.01
N GLU A 92 3.22 1.43 -17.94
CA GLU A 92 3.06 1.73 -19.37
C GLU A 92 1.69 1.28 -19.87
N GLN A 93 1.25 0.09 -19.46
CA GLN A 93 -0.03 -0.53 -19.84
C GLN A 93 -0.84 -0.90 -18.61
N VAL A 94 -2.18 -0.79 -18.69
CA VAL A 94 -3.08 -1.16 -17.59
C VAL A 94 -2.96 -2.66 -17.31
N GLN A 95 -2.17 -3.00 -16.30
CA GLN A 95 -1.97 -4.35 -15.83
C GLN A 95 -2.13 -4.38 -14.31
N MET A 96 -2.72 -5.45 -13.81
CA MET A 96 -2.65 -5.79 -12.39
C MET A 96 -1.26 -6.35 -12.12
N VAL A 97 -0.47 -5.62 -11.34
CA VAL A 97 0.85 -6.11 -10.92
C VAL A 97 0.67 -7.02 -9.70
N TYR A 98 1.10 -8.27 -9.84
CA TYR A 98 1.06 -9.26 -8.78
C TYR A 98 2.40 -9.26 -8.05
N VAL A 99 2.40 -8.78 -6.81
CA VAL A 99 3.61 -8.73 -5.98
C VAL A 99 3.74 -10.05 -5.23
N ASN A 100 4.62 -10.92 -5.70
CA ASN A 100 4.99 -12.13 -4.98
C ASN A 100 6.01 -11.78 -3.90
N ILE A 101 5.55 -11.58 -2.66
CA ILE A 101 6.45 -11.46 -1.51
C ILE A 101 6.90 -12.88 -1.15
N VAL A 102 8.06 -13.29 -1.66
CA VAL A 102 8.70 -14.52 -1.22
C VAL A 102 9.27 -14.27 0.19
N PRO A 103 8.87 -15.02 1.22
CA PRO A 103 9.58 -14.98 2.50
C PRO A 103 10.99 -15.55 2.27
N CYS A 104 12.01 -14.75 2.56
CA CYS A 104 13.38 -15.25 2.67
C CYS A 104 13.53 -16.21 3.84
#